data_AF-A0A2N1NUE9-F1
#
_entry.id   AF-A0A2N1NUE9-F1
#
_cell.length_a   1.000
_cell.length_b   1.000
_cell.length_c   1.000
_cell.angle_alpha   90.00
_cell.angle_beta   90.00
_cell.angle_gamma   90.00
#
_symmetry.space_group_name_H-M   'P 1'
#
loop_
_entity.id
_entity.type
_entity.pdbx_description
1 polymer ?
#
loop_
_entity_poly.entity_id
_entity_poly.type
_entity_poly.pdbx_seq_one_letter_code
_entity_poly.pdbx_strand_id
1 'polypeptide(L)'
;MKFNLFLLLLTTLIAVVSTQTLAIGRIQAKANTAFFWGIDTTGKIVLTNPGSIWQLKETTVKGIYQINPAISPNQFVQDNGKGQALTYNNNANAQQSQYFRIDTTPVLGGKEFTIQSALTSGFASTIVGSPFVLDSTVPQSWVLQH
;
A
#
# COMPACT_ATOMS: atom_id res chain seq x y z
N MET A 1 -0.06 -42.06 -33.95
CA MET A 1 -0.93 -41.14 -33.18
C MET A 1 -0.15 -40.62 -31.98
N LYS A 2 0.55 -39.49 -32.11
CA LYS A 2 1.30 -38.82 -31.03
C LYS A 2 1.13 -37.31 -31.19
N PHE A 3 -0.07 -36.81 -30.87
CA PHE A 3 -0.33 -35.37 -30.92
C PHE A 3 -1.36 -34.92 -29.87
N ASN A 4 -1.38 -35.56 -28.70
CA ASN A 4 -2.34 -35.21 -27.63
C ASN A 4 -1.68 -34.86 -26.29
N LEU A 5 -0.36 -34.99 -26.14
CA LEU A 5 0.29 -34.62 -24.87
C LEU A 5 0.65 -33.13 -24.82
N PHE A 6 1.08 -32.54 -25.94
CA PHE A 6 1.44 -31.11 -26.00
C PHE A 6 0.23 -30.18 -25.82
N LEU A 7 -0.96 -30.54 -26.35
CA LEU A 7 -2.18 -29.76 -26.11
C LEU A 7 -2.68 -29.89 -24.66
N LEU A 8 -2.46 -31.04 -24.00
CA LEU A 8 -2.83 -31.23 -22.59
C LEU A 8 -1.90 -30.45 -21.63
N LEU A 9 -0.63 -30.30 -22.00
CA LEU A 9 0.34 -29.47 -21.28
C LEU A 9 0.09 -27.97 -21.49
N LEU A 10 -0.46 -27.55 -22.64
CA LEU A 10 -0.73 -26.14 -22.91
C LEU A 10 -1.98 -25.61 -22.17
N THR A 11 -2.95 -26.47 -21.82
CA THR A 11 -4.13 -26.08 -21.04
C THR A 11 -3.89 -26.03 -19.53
N THR A 12 -2.84 -26.70 -19.04
CA THR A 12 -2.44 -26.66 -17.61
C THR A 12 -1.44 -25.55 -17.31
N LEU A 13 -0.86 -24.92 -18.33
CA LEU A 13 -0.09 -23.68 -18.21
C LEU A 13 -0.98 -22.42 -18.24
N ILE A 14 -2.21 -22.52 -17.73
CA ILE A 14 -2.89 -21.38 -17.10
C ILE A 14 -2.61 -21.49 -15.59
N ALA A 15 -1.32 -21.63 -15.26
CA ALA A 15 -0.85 -21.57 -13.88
C ALA A 15 -0.98 -20.11 -13.44
N VAL A 16 -2.14 -19.80 -12.86
CA VAL A 16 -2.33 -18.82 -11.80
C VAL A 16 -1.43 -17.59 -11.97
N VAL A 17 -1.76 -16.75 -12.96
CA VAL A 17 -1.52 -15.33 -12.75
C VAL A 17 -2.49 -14.95 -11.64
N SER A 18 -2.06 -15.14 -10.39
CA SER A 18 -2.63 -14.46 -9.24
C SER A 18 -2.53 -12.98 -9.59
N THR A 19 -3.60 -12.43 -10.18
CA THR A 19 -3.75 -11.01 -10.44
C THR A 19 -3.77 -10.34 -9.08
N GLN A 20 -2.59 -10.06 -8.53
CA GLN A 20 -2.44 -9.23 -7.36
C GLN A 20 -3.17 -7.93 -7.68
N THR A 21 -4.21 -7.62 -6.91
CA THR A 21 -5.01 -6.43 -7.16
C THR A 21 -4.10 -5.23 -6.97
N LEU A 22 -3.85 -4.50 -8.06
CA LEU A 22 -3.05 -3.30 -8.08
C LEU A 22 -3.99 -2.11 -8.17
N ALA A 23 -4.08 -1.34 -7.09
CA ALA A 23 -4.79 -0.07 -7.07
C ALA A 23 -3.79 1.08 -7.22
N ILE A 24 -4.05 2.04 -8.12
CA ILE A 24 -3.14 3.15 -8.42
C ILE A 24 -3.89 4.46 -8.27
N GLY A 25 -3.33 5.41 -7.52
CA GLY A 25 -3.95 6.72 -7.32
C GLY A 25 -3.24 7.55 -6.26
N ARG A 26 -3.82 8.71 -5.91
CA ARG A 26 -3.39 9.52 -4.77
C ARG A 26 -4.15 9.09 -3.52
N ILE A 27 -3.45 8.86 -2.42
CA ILE A 27 -4.07 8.56 -1.13
C ILE A 27 -4.44 9.90 -0.48
N GLN A 28 -5.73 10.21 -0.41
CA GLN A 28 -6.28 11.48 0.07
C GLN A 28 -6.77 11.33 1.51
N ALA A 29 -6.50 12.34 2.35
CA ALA A 29 -7.07 12.39 3.69
C ALA A 29 -8.59 12.62 3.60
N LYS A 30 -9.39 11.73 4.21
CA LYS A 30 -10.85 11.86 4.16
C LYS A 30 -11.34 13.11 4.90
N ALA A 31 -10.75 13.39 6.06
CA ALA A 31 -11.14 14.52 6.90
C ALA A 31 -10.76 15.87 6.29
N ASN A 32 -9.80 15.91 5.37
CA ASN A 32 -9.40 17.11 4.66
C ASN A 32 -8.95 16.79 3.24
N THR A 33 -9.87 16.97 2.29
CA THR A 33 -9.67 16.60 0.88
C THR A 33 -8.64 17.49 0.15
N ALA A 34 -8.13 18.54 0.78
CA ALA A 34 -7.06 19.34 0.19
C ALA A 34 -5.69 18.63 0.26
N PHE A 35 -5.54 17.61 1.11
CA PHE A 35 -4.25 16.97 1.37
C PHE A 35 -4.19 15.50 0.97
N PHE A 36 -3.00 15.12 0.51
CA PHE A 36 -2.68 13.80 -0.01
C PHE A 36 -1.37 13.30 0.59
N TRP A 37 -1.15 11.99 0.53
CA TRP A 37 0.17 11.42 0.81
C TRP A 37 1.18 11.90 -0.23
N GLY A 38 2.25 12.51 0.24
CA GLY A 38 3.43 12.90 -0.51
C GLY A 38 4.71 12.38 0.15
N ILE A 39 5.84 12.72 -0.46
CA ILE A 39 7.18 12.38 0.02
C ILE A 39 7.96 13.68 0.16
N ASP A 40 8.55 13.93 1.33
CA ASP A 40 9.40 15.10 1.54
C ASP A 40 10.83 14.88 1.02
N THR A 41 11.66 15.91 1.07
CA THR A 41 13.05 15.87 0.59
C THR A 41 13.95 14.93 1.40
N THR A 42 13.50 14.47 2.57
CA THR A 42 14.21 13.52 3.44
C THR A 42 13.69 12.08 3.30
N GLY A 43 12.69 11.87 2.44
CA GLY A 43 12.07 10.57 2.20
C GLY A 43 11.09 10.13 3.28
N LYS A 44 10.50 11.07 4.02
CA LYS A 44 9.39 10.79 4.92
C LYS A 44 8.07 10.99 4.21
N ILE A 45 7.07 10.21 4.60
CA ILE A 45 5.72 10.36 4.08
C ILE A 45 5.04 11.53 4.83
N VAL A 46 4.44 12.45 4.08
CA VAL A 46 3.89 13.73 4.57
C VAL A 46 2.56 14.07 3.89
N LEU A 47 1.76 14.98 4.47
CA LEU A 47 0.59 15.56 3.79
C LEU A 47 1.04 16.69 2.87
N THR A 48 0.74 16.59 1.57
CA THR A 48 1.07 17.63 0.59
C THR A 48 -0.07 17.89 -0.37
N ASN A 49 0.03 19.02 -1.08
CA ASN A 49 -0.79 19.34 -2.24
C ASN A 49 0.11 20.00 -3.31
N PRO A 50 0.30 19.39 -4.50
CA PRO A 50 -0.22 18.09 -4.91
C PRO A 50 0.44 16.92 -4.15
N GLY A 51 -0.28 15.79 -4.04
CA GLY A 51 0.27 14.52 -3.54
C GLY A 51 0.98 13.68 -4.59
N SER A 52 1.71 12.67 -4.11
CA SER A 52 2.34 11.64 -4.95
C SER A 52 1.32 10.60 -5.43
N ILE A 53 1.62 9.95 -6.55
CA ILE A 53 0.86 8.80 -7.04
C ILE A 53 1.45 7.54 -6.40
N TRP A 54 0.59 6.72 -5.83
CA TRP A 54 0.92 5.50 -5.10
C TRP A 54 0.34 4.28 -5.82
N GLN A 55 1.02 3.16 -5.67
CA GLN A 55 0.53 1.84 -6.02
C GLN A 55 0.32 1.06 -4.72
N LEU A 56 -0.88 0.51 -4.54
CA LEU A 56 -1.23 -0.38 -3.45
C LEU A 56 -1.34 -1.77 -4.05
N LYS A 57 -0.39 -2.63 -3.69
CA LYS A 57 -0.26 -3.98 -4.21
C LYS A 57 -0.63 -4.98 -3.13
N GLU A 58 -1.75 -5.67 -3.31
CA GLU A 58 -2.16 -6.72 -2.39
C GLU A 58 -1.21 -7.92 -2.50
N THR A 59 -0.79 -8.44 -1.35
CA THR A 59 0.00 -9.67 -1.28
C THR A 59 -0.87 -10.90 -1.52
N THR A 60 -0.30 -12.11 -1.40
CA THR A 60 -1.09 -13.35 -1.40
C THR A 60 -2.00 -13.49 -0.19
N VAL A 61 -1.76 -12.72 0.88
CA VAL A 61 -2.63 -12.65 2.06
C VAL A 61 -3.61 -11.49 1.88
N LYS A 62 -4.90 -11.84 1.80
CA LYS A 62 -5.99 -10.88 1.60
C LYS A 62 -5.97 -9.76 2.67
N GLY A 63 -6.11 -8.50 2.25
CA GLY A 63 -6.10 -7.34 3.13
C GLY A 63 -4.69 -6.89 3.57
N ILE A 64 -3.63 -7.58 3.15
CA ILE A 64 -2.24 -7.19 3.38
C ILE A 64 -1.67 -6.61 2.10
N TYR A 65 -1.17 -5.38 2.19
CA TYR A 65 -0.68 -4.60 1.06
C TYR A 65 0.77 -4.16 1.26
N GLN A 66 1.50 -4.07 0.16
CA GLN A 66 2.66 -3.20 0.05
C GLN A 66 2.23 -1.89 -0.64
N ILE A 67 2.78 -0.77 -0.20
CA ILE A 67 2.51 0.55 -0.75
C ILE A 67 3.81 1.09 -1.31
N ASN A 68 3.83 1.52 -2.57
CA ASN A 68 5.02 2.06 -3.21
C ASN A 68 4.69 3.31 -4.04
N PRO A 69 5.62 4.26 -4.20
CA PRO A 69 5.45 5.36 -5.14
C PRO A 69 5.37 4.80 -6.56
N ALA A 70 4.49 5.32 -7.40
CA ALA A 70 4.39 4.89 -8.80
C ALA A 70 5.66 5.18 -9.61
N ILE A 71 6.41 6.23 -9.23
CA ILE A 71 7.69 6.59 -9.85
C ILE A 71 8.85 5.69 -9.40
N SER A 72 8.67 4.89 -8.36
CA SER A 72 9.74 4.07 -7.76
C SER A 72 9.16 2.76 -7.22
N PRO A 73 8.75 1.84 -8.11
CA PRO A 73 8.00 0.64 -7.72
C PRO A 73 8.79 -0.37 -6.89
N ASN A 74 10.12 -0.21 -6.81
CA ASN A 74 11.00 -1.05 -5.99
C ASN A 74 11.26 -0.46 -4.60
N GLN A 75 10.65 0.68 -4.27
CA GLN A 75 10.76 1.30 -2.95
C GLN A 75 9.41 1.23 -2.24
N PHE A 76 9.41 0.72 -1.02
CA PHE A 76 8.18 0.47 -0.28
C PHE A 76 8.08 1.43 0.90
N VAL A 77 6.86 1.84 1.22
CA VAL A 77 6.57 2.53 2.48
C VAL A 77 6.95 1.58 3.63
N GLN A 78 7.58 2.13 4.66
CA GLN A 78 8.07 1.40 5.81
C GLN A 78 7.52 2.00 7.11
N ASP A 79 6.94 1.11 7.93
CA ASP A 79 6.69 1.33 9.35
C ASP A 79 8.00 1.28 10.14
N ASN A 80 8.39 2.42 10.73
CA ASN A 80 9.59 2.54 11.55
C ASN A 80 9.32 2.36 13.06
N GLY A 81 8.12 1.92 13.43
CA GLY A 81 7.67 1.74 14.79
C GLY A 81 6.77 2.87 15.28
N LYS A 82 6.15 2.62 16.44
CA LYS A 82 5.17 3.52 17.05
C LYS A 82 5.71 4.95 17.22
N GLY A 83 4.94 5.93 16.76
CA GLY A 83 5.29 7.36 16.87
C GLY A 83 6.46 7.79 15.96
N GLN A 84 7.02 6.88 15.17
CA GLN A 84 8.05 7.21 14.19
C GLN A 84 7.42 7.56 12.84
N ALA A 85 8.09 8.45 12.13
CA ALA A 85 7.66 8.84 10.79
C ALA A 85 7.67 7.64 9.85
N LEU A 86 6.63 7.48 9.03
CA LEU A 86 6.70 6.58 7.88
C LEU A 86 7.77 7.09 6.91
N THR A 87 8.59 6.18 6.39
CA THR A 87 9.56 6.47 5.32
C THR A 87 9.26 5.59 4.12
N TYR A 88 9.99 5.79 3.03
CA TYR A 88 10.06 4.81 1.95
C TYR A 88 11.52 4.43 1.72
N ASN A 89 11.79 3.13 1.53
CA ASN A 89 13.16 2.64 1.36
C ASN A 89 13.28 1.61 0.24
N ASN A 90 14.48 1.53 -0.34
CA ASN A 90 14.83 0.49 -1.29
C ASN A 90 15.31 -0.71 -0.49
N ASN A 91 14.45 -1.71 -0.32
CA ASN A 91 14.88 -3.01 0.17
C ASN A 91 14.19 -4.08 -0.67
N ALA A 92 14.99 -4.79 -1.47
CA ALA A 92 14.53 -5.88 -2.33
C ALA A 92 14.02 -7.09 -1.54
N ASN A 93 14.36 -7.17 -0.25
CA ASN A 93 13.86 -8.19 0.65
C ASN A 93 12.64 -7.62 1.36
N ALA A 94 11.46 -8.17 1.07
CA ALA A 94 10.21 -7.69 1.66
C ALA A 94 10.25 -7.84 3.19
N GLN A 95 10.38 -6.71 3.89
CA GLN A 95 10.47 -6.68 5.35
C GLN A 95 9.07 -6.61 5.94
N GLN A 96 8.88 -7.20 7.14
CA GLN A 96 7.57 -7.21 7.79
C GLN A 96 7.02 -5.78 8.03
N SER A 97 7.91 -4.81 8.23
CA SER A 97 7.64 -3.37 8.36
C SER A 97 7.13 -2.70 7.08
N GLN A 98 7.20 -3.35 5.92
CA GLN A 98 6.73 -2.82 4.63
C GLN A 98 5.33 -3.31 4.26
N TYR A 99 4.70 -4.08 5.15
CA TYR A 99 3.35 -4.58 4.95
C TYR A 99 2.36 -3.82 5.83
N PHE A 100 1.20 -3.53 5.24
CA PHE A 100 0.14 -2.80 5.88
C PHE A 100 -1.17 -3.57 5.78
N ARG A 101 -1.95 -3.54 6.85
CA ARG A 101 -3.34 -3.99 6.83
C ARG A 101 -4.20 -2.85 6.29
N ILE A 102 -5.03 -3.16 5.29
CA ILE A 102 -6.05 -2.26 4.76
C ILE A 102 -7.41 -2.96 4.90
N ASP A 103 -8.33 -2.30 5.59
CA ASP A 103 -9.64 -2.86 5.97
C ASP A 103 -10.63 -3.01 4.80
N THR A 104 -10.46 -2.20 3.75
CA THR A 104 -11.24 -2.33 2.52
C THR A 104 -10.49 -3.16 1.49
N THR A 105 -11.06 -4.29 1.11
CA THR A 105 -10.49 -5.20 0.12
C THR A 105 -11.51 -5.61 -0.95
N PRO A 106 -11.27 -5.34 -2.25
CA PRO A 106 -10.13 -4.61 -2.80
C PRO A 106 -10.24 -3.11 -2.53
N VAL A 107 -9.09 -2.41 -2.51
CA VAL A 107 -9.06 -0.95 -2.53
C VAL A 107 -9.51 -0.46 -3.90
N LEU A 108 -10.64 0.24 -3.94
CA LEU A 108 -11.22 0.82 -5.15
C LEU A 108 -11.34 2.33 -4.98
N GLY A 109 -11.24 3.06 -6.09
CA GLY A 109 -11.39 4.51 -6.10
C GLY A 109 -12.67 4.97 -5.40
N GLY A 110 -12.55 6.00 -4.56
CA GLY A 110 -13.69 6.58 -3.85
C GLY A 110 -14.18 5.82 -2.60
N LYS A 111 -13.72 4.59 -2.34
CA LYS A 111 -14.02 3.89 -1.08
C LYS A 111 -13.07 4.33 0.03
N GLU A 112 -13.63 4.51 1.22
CA GLU A 112 -12.83 4.77 2.42
C GLU A 112 -12.08 3.51 2.87
N PHE A 113 -10.89 3.71 3.41
CA PHE A 113 -10.10 2.66 4.04
C PHE A 113 -9.16 3.23 5.10
N THR A 114 -8.70 2.36 5.99
CA THR A 114 -7.67 2.66 6.98
C THR A 114 -6.38 1.94 6.62
N ILE A 115 -5.24 2.53 6.96
CA ILE A 115 -3.93 1.90 6.80
C ILE A 115 -3.36 1.65 8.19
N GLN A 116 -3.02 0.39 8.48
CA GLN A 116 -2.48 -0.03 9.78
C GLN A 116 -1.21 -0.86 9.59
N SER A 117 -0.33 -0.87 10.59
CA SER A 117 0.86 -1.73 10.55
C SER A 117 0.48 -3.21 10.45
N ALA A 118 1.16 -3.98 9.59
CA ALA A 118 1.10 -5.43 9.66
C ALA A 118 2.01 -6.00 10.78
N LEU A 119 3.07 -5.28 11.14
CA LEU A 119 4.08 -5.67 12.12
C LEU A 119 3.57 -5.55 13.56
N THR A 120 2.91 -4.45 13.89
CA THR A 120 2.38 -4.18 15.23
C THR A 120 0.86 -4.05 15.21
N SER A 121 0.16 -4.92 15.95
CA SER A 121 -1.29 -4.87 16.05
C SER A 121 -1.74 -3.62 16.82
N GLY A 122 -2.73 -2.89 16.28
CA GLY A 122 -3.42 -1.82 17.01
C GLY A 122 -2.92 -0.40 16.74
N PHE A 123 -1.95 -0.20 15.85
CA PHE A 123 -1.52 1.13 15.43
C PHE A 123 -1.89 1.42 13.98
N ALA A 124 -2.62 2.50 13.81
CA ALA A 124 -3.06 2.98 12.52
C ALA A 124 -2.39 4.31 12.16
N SER A 125 -2.33 4.56 10.86
CA SER A 125 -1.96 5.86 10.31
C SER A 125 -2.86 6.94 10.90
N THR A 126 -2.21 7.99 11.38
CA THR A 126 -2.87 9.12 12.02
C THR A 126 -2.11 10.40 11.69
N ILE A 127 -2.85 11.52 11.69
CA ILE A 127 -2.30 12.85 11.53
C ILE A 127 -2.01 13.40 12.93
N VAL A 128 -0.89 12.99 13.53
CA VAL A 128 -0.40 13.60 14.79
C VAL A 128 0.52 14.80 14.50
N GLY A 129 0.88 14.99 13.23
CA GLY A 129 1.71 16.07 12.72
C GLY A 129 2.13 15.78 11.27
N SER A 130 3.05 16.59 10.74
CA SER A 130 3.80 16.27 9.52
C SER A 130 5.26 16.10 9.94
N PRO A 131 5.87 14.91 9.80
CA PRO A 131 5.46 13.73 9.01
C PRO A 131 4.44 12.80 9.68
N PHE A 132 3.83 11.90 8.88
CA PHE A 132 2.85 10.91 9.36
C PHE A 132 3.48 9.88 10.29
N VAL A 133 2.72 9.46 11.31
CA VAL A 133 3.11 8.39 12.24
C VAL A 133 2.01 7.33 12.32
N LEU A 134 2.41 6.08 12.63
CA LEU A 134 1.50 5.05 13.10
C LEU A 134 1.47 5.10 14.63
N ASP A 135 0.50 5.80 15.21
CA ASP A 135 0.48 6.04 16.67
C ASP A 135 -0.94 6.09 17.29
N SER A 136 -1.98 5.95 16.47
CA SER A 136 -3.36 6.08 16.96
C SER A 136 -4.06 4.74 17.08
N THR A 137 -4.86 4.61 18.13
CA THR A 137 -5.91 3.58 18.29
C THR A 137 -7.20 3.95 17.54
N VAL A 138 -7.32 5.21 17.08
CA VAL A 138 -8.39 5.70 16.20
C VAL A 138 -7.79 5.97 14.80
N PRO A 139 -7.96 5.05 13.85
CA PRO A 139 -7.36 5.17 12.52
C PRO A 139 -7.88 6.38 11.75
N GLN A 140 -6.98 7.06 11.03
CA GLN A 140 -7.36 8.01 9.99
C GLN A 140 -7.96 7.26 8.79
N SER A 141 -9.10 7.75 8.29
CA SER A 141 -9.66 7.28 7.02
C SER A 141 -9.02 7.98 5.83
N TRP A 142 -8.81 7.20 4.78
CA TRP A 142 -8.22 7.59 3.51
C TRP A 142 -9.14 7.21 2.35
N VAL A 143 -8.97 7.88 1.21
CA VAL A 143 -9.63 7.53 -0.05
C VAL A 143 -8.58 7.48 -1.15
N LEU A 144 -8.72 6.52 -2.07
CA LEU A 144 -7.89 6.48 -3.27
C LEU A 144 -8.54 7.35 -4.35
N GLN A 145 -7.92 8.47 -4.70
CA GLN A 145 -8.35 9.35 -5.78
C GLN A 145 -7.59 9.00 -7.06
N HIS A 146 -8.31 8.76 -8.15
CA HIS A 146 -7.75 8.51 -9.48
C HIS A 146 -7.58 9.83 -10.24
#